data_AF-A0A399HGY4-F1
#
_entry.id   AF-A0A399HGY4-F1
#
_cell.length_a   1.000
_cell.length_b   1.000
_cell.length_c   1.000
_cell.angle_alpha   90.00
_cell.angle_beta   90.00
_cell.angle_gamma   90.00
#
_symmetry.space_group_name_H-M   'P 1'
#
loop_
_entity.id
_entity.type
_entity.pdbx_description
1 polymer ?
#
loop_
_entity_poly.entity_id
_entity_poly.type
_entity_poly.pdbx_seq_one_letter_code
_entity_poly.pdbx_strand_id
1 'polypeptide(L)' 'MLRNMVTPWHLLILALVVIVVFGSKRLPDTARSLGKSLRILKSETRAMRKESDADSDSAR' A
#
# COMPACT_ATOMS: atom_id res chain seq x y z
N MET A 1 -17.17 22.33 8.32
CA MET A 1 -17.65 22.32 6.92
C MET A 1 -16.69 21.52 5.99
N LEU A 2 -16.21 20.34 6.43
CA LEU A 2 -15.25 19.49 5.68
C LEU A 2 -15.60 17.99 5.79
N ARG A 3 -16.82 17.65 6.24
CA ARG A 3 -17.15 16.30 6.73
C ARG A 3 -17.84 15.38 5.72
N ASN A 4 -18.11 15.87 4.51
CA ASN A 4 -18.84 15.11 3.47
C ASN A 4 -17.94 14.57 2.34
N MET A 5 -16.61 14.69 2.46
CA MET A 5 -15.68 14.49 1.33
C MET A 5 -15.32 13.04 1.01
N VAL A 6 -15.81 12.06 1.77
CA VAL A 6 -15.67 10.63 1.45
C VAL A 6 -16.94 9.91 1.89
N THR A 7 -18.05 10.21 1.22
CA THR A 7 -19.18 9.29 1.28
C THR A 7 -18.70 7.95 0.73
N PRO A 8 -18.90 6.82 1.44
CA PRO A 8 -18.50 5.48 0.98
C PRO A 8 -18.96 5.19 -0.46
N TRP A 9 -20.05 5.83 -0.88
CA TRP A 9 -20.59 5.78 -2.23
C TRP A 9 -19.62 6.24 -3.33
N HIS A 10 -18.84 7.31 -3.10
CA HIS A 10 -17.88 7.81 -4.08
C HIS A 10 -16.73 6.82 -4.31
N LEU A 11 -16.24 6.16 -3.26
CA LEU A 11 -15.23 5.11 -3.38
C LEU A 11 -15.75 3.91 -4.18
N LEU A 12 -17.03 3.58 -4.01
CA LEU A 12 -17.67 2.48 -4.73
C LEU A 12 -17.79 2.78 -6.23
N ILE A 13 -18.17 4.02 -6.59
CA ILE A 13 -18.18 4.49 -7.99
C ILE A 13 -16.76 4.52 -8.57
N LEU A 14 -15.78 5.04 -7.82
CA LEU A 14 -14.39 5.07 -8.28
C LEU A 14 -13.85 3.65 -8.51
N ALA A 15 -14.10 2.74 -7.58
CA ALA A 15 -13.73 1.33 -7.73
C ALA A 15 -14.39 0.72 -8.98
N LEU A 16 -15.67 1.02 -9.23
CA LEU A 16 -16.36 0.57 -10.43
C LEU A 16 -15.71 1.12 -11.71
N VAL A 17 -15.41 2.42 -11.76
CA VAL A 17 -14.73 3.05 -12.90
C VAL A 17 -13.35 2.42 -13.15
N VAL A 18 -12.56 2.21 -12.09
CA VAL A 18 -11.24 1.55 -12.21
C VAL A 18 -11.40 0.11 -12.73
N ILE A 19 -12.40 -0.64 -12.26
CA ILE A 19 -12.68 -2.00 -12.76
C ILE A 19 -13.08 -1.99 -14.24
N VAL A 20 -13.84 -1.00 -14.70
CA VAL A 20 -14.24 -0.88 -16.12
C VAL A 20 -13.04 -0.55 -17.00
N VAL A 21 -12.18 0.38 -16.58
CA VAL A 21 -11.00 0.82 -17.37
C VAL A 21 -9.89 -0.23 -17.37
N PHE A 22 -9.58 -0.83 -16.22
CA PHE A 22 -8.50 -1.82 -16.11
C PHE A 22 -8.97 -3.25 -16.37
N GLY A 23 -10.25 -3.54 -16.19
CA GLY A 23 -10.81 -4.89 -16.23
C GLY A 23 -10.68 -5.63 -14.89
N SER A 24 -11.62 -6.54 -14.61
CA SER A 24 -11.72 -7.30 -13.36
C SER A 24 -10.49 -8.15 -13.03
N LYS A 25 -9.71 -8.55 -14.04
CA LYS A 25 -8.50 -9.36 -13.85
C LYS A 25 -7.23 -8.54 -13.67
N ARG A 26 -7.11 -7.34 -14.26
CA ARG A 26 -5.84 -6.58 -14.20
C ARG A 26 -5.67 -5.78 -12.93
N LEU A 27 -6.76 -5.31 -12.33
CA LEU A 27 -6.73 -4.61 -11.04
C LEU A 27 -6.10 -5.46 -9.92
N PRO A 28 -6.56 -6.71 -9.66
CA PRO A 28 -5.95 -7.56 -8.63
C PRO A 28 -4.56 -8.08 -9.02
N ASP A 29 -4.30 -8.28 -10.31
CA ASP A 29 -3.01 -8.78 -10.79
C ASP A 29 -1.91 -7.73 -10.65
N THR A 30 -2.18 -6.49 -11.06
CA THR A 30 -1.30 -5.35 -10.83
C THR A 30 -1.09 -5.10 -9.34
N ALA A 31 -2.15 -5.14 -8.53
CA ALA A 31 -2.02 -5.02 -7.07
C ALA A 31 -1.17 -6.16 -6.46
N ARG A 32 -1.28 -7.40 -6.96
CA ARG A 32 -0.43 -8.52 -6.53
C ARG A 32 1.03 -8.34 -6.93
N SER A 33 1.31 -7.92 -8.15
CA SER A 33 2.68 -7.70 -8.63
C SER A 33 3.37 -6.58 -7.85
N LEU A 34 2.69 -5.44 -7.68
CA LEU A 34 3.17 -4.32 -6.88
C LEU A 34 3.30 -4.70 -5.40
N GLY A 35 2.34 -5.47 -4.87
CA GLY A 35 2.39 -5.96 -3.48
C GLY A 35 3.57 -6.89 -3.22
N LYS A 36 3.94 -7.73 -4.19
CA LYS A 36 5.15 -8.57 -4.11
C LYS A 36 6.42 -7.71 -4.06
N SER A 37 6.55 -6.71 -4.94
CA SER A 37 7.70 -5.79 -4.93
C SER A 37 7.78 -4.96 -3.65
N LEU A 38 6.65 -4.43 -3.17
CA LEU A 38 6.57 -3.71 -1.89
C LEU A 38 6.90 -4.60 -0.70
N ARG A 39 6.53 -5.89 -0.73
CA ARG A 39 6.87 -6.83 0.34
C ARG A 39 8.38 -7.06 0.44
N ILE A 40 9.07 -7.20 -0.69
CA ILE A 40 10.54 -7.36 -0.74
C ILE A 40 11.19 -6.10 -0.19
N LEU A 41 10.80 -4.92 -0.72
CA LEU A 41 11.32 -3.65 -0.26
C LEU A 41 11.02 -3.42 1.23
N LYS A 42 9.85 -3.81 1.71
CA LYS A 42 9.46 -3.72 3.13
C LYS A 42 10.30 -4.63 4.02
N SER A 43 10.63 -5.85 3.58
CA SER A 43 11.51 -6.73 4.35
C SER A 43 12.93 -6.17 4.45
N GLU A 44 13.47 -5.64 3.34
CA GLU A 44 14.80 -5.03 3.33
C GLU A 44 14.84 -3.76 4.20
N THR A 45 13.86 -2.88 4.03
CA THR A 45 13.72 -1.66 4.85
C THR A 45 13.58 -1.99 6.34
N ARG A 46 12.87 -3.07 6.68
CA ARG A 46 12.69 -3.49 8.08
C ARG A 46 13.97 -4.06 8.68
N ALA A 47 14.77 -4.79 7.89
CA ALA A 47 16.08 -5.28 8.32
C ALA A 47 17.01 -4.09 8.64
N MET A 48 17.08 -3.11 7.75
CA MET A 48 17.87 -1.88 7.97
C MET A 48 17.41 -1.11 9.21
N ARG A 49 16.09 -0.91 9.38
CA ARG A 49 15.53 -0.23 10.57
C ARG A 49 15.91 -0.96 11.86
N LYS A 50 15.82 -2.30 11.86
CA LYS A 50 16.14 -3.12 13.04
C LYS A 50 17.63 -3.05 13.40
N GLU A 51 18.50 -3.00 12.40
CA GLU A 51 19.94 -2.82 12.61
C GLU A 51 20.26 -1.41 13.15
N SER A 52 19.64 -0.36 12.61
CA SER A 52 19.76 0.99 13.16
C SER A 52 19.26 1.12 14.60
N ASP A 53 18.14 0.47 14.94
CA ASP A 53 17.62 0.48 16.31
C ASP A 53 18.53 -0.31 17.26
N ALA A 54 19.10 -1.44 16.84
CA ALA A 54 20.01 -2.26 17.65
C ALA A 54 21.36 -1.57 17.90
N ASP A 55 21.88 -0.84 16.91
CA ASP A 55 23.14 -0.07 17.03
C ASP A 55 22.95 1.17 17.93
N SER A 56 21.74 1.73 17.96
CA SER A 56 21.40 2.86 18.84
C SER A 56 21.21 2.50 20.32
N ASP A 57 20.91 1.24 20.64
CA ASP A 57 20.75 0.75 22.02
C ASP A 57 22.10 0.31 22.63
N SER A 58 23.05 -0.13 21.79
CA SER A 58 24.40 -0.51 22.25
C SER A 58 25.32 0.69 22.51
N ALA A 59 24.89 1.90 22.17
CA ALA A 59 25.62 3.16 22.37
C ALA A 59 25.15 3.97 23.60
N ARG A 60 24.25 3.40 24.43
CA ARG A 60 23.83 3.94 25.74
C ARG A 60 24.36 3.11 26.89
#